data_AF-A0A3N2DXP3-F1
#
_entry.id   AF-A0A3N2DXP3-F1
#
_cell.length_a   1.000
_cell.length_b   1.000
_cell.length_c   1.000
_cell.angle_alpha   90.00
_cell.angle_beta   90.00
_cell.angle_gamma   90.00
#
_symmetry.space_group_name_H-M   'P 1'
#
loop_
_entity.id
_entity.type
_entity.pdbx_description
1 polymer ?
#
loop_
_entity_poly.entity_id
_entity_poly.type
_entity_poly.pdbx_seq_one_letter_code
_entity_poly.pdbx_strand_id
1 'polypeptide(L)'
;MSFFYISQMLIVAAIFFDLISFYFKGRGSIVACLFCSGVLVATHFALLEQWTAATLMVLATFRYLTSVFSTSPKLMFWFCGLSILAAAYTYAGLVSILSCSGAIFQTMAAFKKEGERLRQLMMVGAACWILNNYLVHSPAAVAMEILFFVSNLAAYYHDYMRKKPRQSWEQ
;
A
#
# COMPACT_ATOMS: atom_id res chain seq x y z
N MET A 1 5.27 -19.92 -20.73
CA MET A 1 5.78 -18.74 -20.00
C MET A 1 5.92 -19.13 -18.53
N SER A 2 7.04 -18.86 -17.86
CA SER A 2 7.16 -19.20 -16.43
C SER A 2 6.21 -18.33 -15.60
N PHE A 3 5.70 -18.86 -14.49
CA PHE A 3 4.82 -18.13 -13.57
C PHE A 3 5.42 -16.79 -13.11
N PHE A 4 6.74 -16.72 -13.04
CA PHE A 4 7.47 -15.49 -12.75
C PHE A 4 7.18 -14.37 -13.75
N TYR A 5 7.28 -14.61 -15.06
CA TYR A 5 7.04 -13.55 -16.06
C TYR A 5 5.58 -13.08 -16.04
N ILE A 6 4.65 -14.02 -15.87
CA ILE A 6 3.23 -13.70 -15.72
C ILE A 6 3.02 -12.80 -14.50
N SER A 7 3.63 -13.14 -13.36
CA SER A 7 3.51 -12.34 -12.15
C SER A 7 4.03 -10.92 -12.35
N GLN A 8 5.15 -10.72 -13.05
CA GLN A 8 5.66 -9.36 -13.34
C GLN A 8 4.68 -8.55 -14.21
N MET A 9 4.07 -9.19 -15.22
CA MET A 9 3.05 -8.54 -16.06
C MET A 9 1.81 -8.12 -15.26
N LEU A 10 1.42 -8.90 -14.24
CA LEU A 10 0.31 -8.53 -13.34
C LEU A 10 0.62 -7.25 -12.56
N ILE A 11 1.85 -7.04 -12.11
CA ILE A 11 2.25 -5.80 -11.42
C ILE A 11 2.21 -4.61 -12.37
N VAL A 12 2.73 -4.78 -13.59
CA VAL A 12 2.66 -3.72 -14.61
C VAL A 12 1.19 -3.34 -14.87
N ALA A 13 0.30 -4.32 -15.02
CA ALA A 13 -1.13 -4.08 -15.16
C ALA A 13 -1.73 -3.38 -13.92
N ALA A 14 -1.34 -3.78 -12.70
CA ALA A 14 -1.79 -3.17 -11.46
C ALA A 14 -1.43 -1.68 -11.39
N ILE A 15 -0.19 -1.32 -11.76
CA ILE A 15 0.26 0.08 -11.85
C ILE A 15 -0.65 0.88 -12.81
N PHE A 16 -1.01 0.31 -13.97
CA PHE A 16 -1.93 0.99 -14.88
C PHE A 16 -3.31 1.24 -14.25
N PHE A 17 -3.87 0.26 -13.54
CA PHE A 17 -5.14 0.45 -12.82
C PHE A 17 -5.03 1.53 -11.74
N ASP A 18 -3.95 1.56 -10.99
CA ASP A 18 -3.70 2.59 -9.97
C ASP A 18 -3.62 3.98 -10.60
N LEU A 19 -2.89 4.13 -11.71
CA LEU A 19 -2.76 5.40 -12.42
C LEU A 19 -4.10 5.86 -13.02
N ILE A 20 -4.85 4.94 -13.66
CA ILE A 20 -6.16 5.22 -14.24
C ILE A 20 -7.16 5.63 -13.13
N SER A 21 -7.03 5.07 -11.93
CA SER A 21 -7.92 5.42 -10.81
C SER A 21 -7.92 6.93 -10.53
N PHE A 22 -6.79 7.63 -10.71
CA PHE A 22 -6.70 9.08 -10.51
C PHE A 22 -7.40 9.92 -11.58
N TYR A 23 -7.68 9.36 -12.76
CA TYR A 23 -8.44 10.04 -13.80
C TYR A 23 -9.96 10.00 -13.55
N PHE A 24 -10.44 9.02 -12.78
CA PHE A 24 -11.85 8.91 -12.47
C PHE A 24 -12.27 9.91 -11.40
N LYS A 25 -13.38 10.61 -11.66
CA LYS A 25 -14.03 11.52 -10.70
C LYS A 25 -15.04 10.80 -9.79
N GLY A 26 -15.53 9.63 -10.24
CA GLY A 26 -16.53 8.84 -9.53
C GLY A 26 -15.89 7.92 -8.49
N ARG A 27 -16.29 8.08 -7.23
CA ARG A 27 -15.73 7.31 -6.09
C ARG A 27 -15.83 5.79 -6.31
N GLY A 28 -16.94 5.30 -6.87
CA GLY A 28 -17.12 3.88 -7.17
C GLY A 28 -16.12 3.35 -8.20
N SER A 29 -15.85 4.12 -9.27
CA SER A 29 -14.89 3.76 -10.31
C SER A 29 -13.45 3.73 -9.78
N ILE A 30 -13.08 4.71 -8.94
CA ILE A 30 -11.76 4.73 -8.26
C ILE A 30 -11.59 3.44 -7.46
N VAL A 31 -12.58 3.10 -6.64
CA VAL A 31 -12.55 1.93 -5.76
C VAL A 31 -12.52 0.62 -6.56
N ALA A 32 -13.25 0.53 -7.66
CA ALA A 32 -13.21 -0.64 -8.54
C ALA A 32 -11.82 -0.84 -9.16
N CYS A 33 -11.15 0.23 -9.61
CA CYS A 33 -9.78 0.15 -10.11
C CYS A 33 -8.80 -0.31 -9.03
N LEU A 34 -8.89 0.26 -7.82
CA LEU A 34 -8.04 -0.14 -6.69
C LEU A 34 -8.30 -1.59 -6.27
N PHE A 35 -9.55 -2.06 -6.37
CA PHE A 35 -9.90 -3.45 -6.13
C PHE A 35 -9.25 -4.37 -7.17
N CYS A 36 -9.39 -4.05 -8.46
CA CYS A 36 -8.74 -4.80 -9.55
C CYS A 36 -7.22 -4.82 -9.38
N SER A 37 -6.60 -3.67 -9.10
CA SER A 37 -5.17 -3.57 -8.82
C SER A 37 -4.77 -4.47 -7.65
N GLY A 38 -5.47 -4.37 -6.51
CA GLY A 38 -5.20 -5.19 -5.33
C GLY A 38 -5.29 -6.69 -5.59
N VAL A 39 -6.27 -7.14 -6.40
CA VAL A 39 -6.39 -8.56 -6.82
C VAL A 39 -5.22 -8.99 -7.69
N LEU A 40 -4.77 -8.14 -8.62
CA LEU A 40 -3.61 -8.41 -9.47
C LEU A 40 -2.32 -8.54 -8.65
N VAL A 41 -2.10 -7.63 -7.70
CA VAL A 41 -0.93 -7.68 -6.80
C VAL A 41 -1.00 -8.90 -5.86
N ALA A 42 -2.18 -9.25 -5.35
CA ALA A 42 -2.34 -10.46 -4.54
C ALA A 42 -2.03 -11.73 -5.35
N THR A 43 -2.52 -11.79 -6.59
CA THR A 43 -2.27 -12.91 -7.52
C THR A 43 -0.79 -12.97 -7.90
N HIS A 44 -0.13 -11.83 -8.10
CA HIS A 44 1.31 -11.76 -8.29
C HIS A 44 2.07 -12.48 -7.17
N PHE A 45 1.80 -12.14 -5.90
CA PHE A 45 2.47 -12.78 -4.77
C PHE A 45 2.11 -14.27 -4.64
N ALA A 46 0.87 -14.65 -4.92
CA ALA A 46 0.46 -16.06 -4.93
C ALA A 46 1.23 -16.87 -5.99
N LEU A 47 1.44 -16.32 -7.18
CA LEU A 47 2.24 -16.95 -8.25
C LEU A 47 3.74 -17.06 -7.90
N LEU A 48 4.23 -16.25 -6.95
CA LEU A 48 5.59 -16.34 -6.40
C LEU A 48 5.64 -17.17 -5.11
N GLU A 49 4.55 -17.86 -4.78
CA GLU A 49 4.37 -18.68 -3.56
C GLU A 49 4.58 -17.88 -2.25
N GLN A 50 4.43 -16.56 -2.30
CA GLN A 50 4.53 -15.66 -1.15
C GLN A 50 3.16 -15.44 -0.51
N TRP A 51 2.64 -16.48 0.13
CA TRP A 51 1.28 -16.50 0.67
C TRP A 51 1.01 -15.42 1.72
N THR A 52 1.99 -15.09 2.58
CA THR A 52 1.83 -13.98 3.52
C THR A 52 1.54 -12.65 2.82
N ALA A 53 2.38 -12.29 1.84
CA ALA A 53 2.19 -11.07 1.08
C ALA A 53 0.87 -11.09 0.31
N ALA A 54 0.51 -12.21 -0.31
CA ALA A 54 -0.76 -12.36 -1.03
C ALA A 54 -1.97 -12.11 -0.11
N THR A 55 -2.03 -12.76 1.06
CA THR A 55 -3.15 -12.58 2.01
C THR A 55 -3.20 -11.16 2.56
N LEU A 56 -2.05 -10.55 2.88
CA LEU A 56 -1.99 -9.17 3.32
C LEU A 56 -2.47 -8.19 2.25
N MET A 57 -2.20 -8.46 0.97
CA MET A 57 -2.71 -7.63 -0.12
C MET A 57 -4.22 -7.75 -0.32
N VAL A 58 -4.79 -8.94 -0.13
CA VAL A 58 -6.24 -9.11 -0.09
C VAL A 58 -6.84 -8.29 1.05
N LEU A 59 -6.27 -8.37 2.26
CA LEU A 59 -6.72 -7.56 3.40
C LEU A 59 -6.58 -6.06 3.14
N ALA A 60 -5.49 -5.60 2.53
CA ALA A 60 -5.30 -4.21 2.14
C ALA A 60 -6.36 -3.73 1.14
N THR A 61 -6.76 -4.60 0.20
CA THR A 61 -7.82 -4.32 -0.77
C THR A 61 -9.16 -4.09 -0.08
N PHE A 62 -9.54 -4.97 0.85
CA PHE A 62 -10.74 -4.80 1.68
C PHE A 62 -10.64 -3.58 2.61
N ARG A 63 -9.44 -3.27 3.11
CA ARG A 63 -9.20 -2.05 3.89
C ARG A 63 -9.47 -0.81 3.06
N TYR A 64 -9.02 -0.74 1.80
CA TYR A 64 -9.33 0.40 0.93
C TYR A 64 -10.83 0.56 0.72
N LEU A 65 -11.53 -0.53 0.40
CA LEU A 65 -13.00 -0.56 0.32
C LEU A 65 -13.66 -0.03 1.60
N THR A 66 -13.18 -0.45 2.76
CA THR A 66 -13.77 -0.05 4.05
C THR A 66 -13.44 1.41 4.41
N SER A 67 -12.22 1.86 4.12
CA SER A 67 -11.74 3.23 4.42
C SER A 67 -12.53 4.31 3.68
N VAL A 68 -13.16 3.95 2.56
CA VAL A 68 -14.10 4.79 1.83
C VAL A 68 -15.33 5.09 2.69
N PHE A 69 -15.84 4.13 3.44
CA PHE A 69 -17.06 4.32 4.22
C PHE A 69 -16.78 4.76 5.67
N SER A 70 -15.63 4.38 6.24
CA SER A 70 -15.31 4.67 7.64
C SER A 70 -13.82 4.75 7.89
N THR A 71 -13.39 5.80 8.58
CA THR A 71 -12.01 5.98 9.05
C THR A 71 -11.93 5.82 10.58
N SER A 72 -12.70 4.90 11.16
CA SER A 72 -12.72 4.72 12.62
C SER A 72 -11.42 4.08 13.13
N PRO A 73 -10.90 4.51 14.29
CA PRO A 73 -9.70 3.88 14.89
C PRO A 73 -9.93 2.43 15.30
N LYS A 74 -11.19 2.03 15.59
CA LYS A 74 -11.54 0.64 15.87
C LYS A 74 -11.27 -0.27 14.66
N LEU A 75 -11.65 0.20 13.46
CA LEU A 75 -11.37 -0.52 12.21
C LEU A 75 -9.87 -0.61 11.92
N MET A 76 -9.11 0.44 12.23
CA MET A 76 -7.64 0.40 12.12
C MET A 76 -7.05 -0.76 12.93
N PHE A 77 -7.37 -0.85 14.22
CA PHE A 77 -6.87 -1.93 15.08
C PHE A 77 -7.36 -3.30 14.63
N TRP A 78 -8.59 -3.39 14.11
CA TRP A 78 -9.13 -4.63 13.56
C TRP A 78 -8.34 -5.11 12.33
N PHE A 79 -8.06 -4.22 11.36
CA PHE A 79 -7.23 -4.57 10.19
C PHE A 79 -5.78 -4.90 10.57
N CYS A 80 -5.19 -4.18 11.54
CA CYS A 80 -3.86 -4.51 12.06
C CYS A 80 -3.85 -5.91 12.71
N GLY A 81 -4.84 -6.21 13.55
CA GLY A 81 -4.98 -7.52 14.19
C GLY A 81 -5.15 -8.65 13.18
N LEU A 82 -6.01 -8.47 12.17
CA LEU A 82 -6.15 -9.42 11.07
C LEU A 82 -4.86 -9.60 10.27
N SER A 83 -4.12 -8.53 10.02
CA SER A 83 -2.83 -8.61 9.30
C SER A 83 -1.83 -9.45 10.07
N ILE A 84 -1.74 -9.25 11.39
CA ILE A 84 -0.87 -10.05 12.27
C ILE A 84 -1.30 -11.52 12.29
N LEU A 85 -2.60 -11.80 12.44
CA LEU A 85 -3.11 -13.17 12.45
C LEU A 85 -2.88 -13.87 11.11
N ALA A 86 -3.14 -13.19 10.00
CA ALA A 86 -2.90 -13.71 8.66
C ALA A 86 -1.41 -13.99 8.42
N ALA A 87 -0.53 -13.08 8.84
CA ALA A 87 0.91 -13.27 8.73
C ALA A 87 1.43 -14.40 9.64
N ALA A 88 0.86 -14.57 10.83
CA ALA A 88 1.19 -15.67 11.72
C ALA A 88 0.75 -17.02 11.13
N TYR A 89 -0.44 -17.09 10.54
CA TYR A 89 -0.97 -18.31 9.92
C TYR A 89 -0.21 -18.73 8.65
N THR A 90 0.22 -17.75 7.86
CA THR A 90 0.93 -17.98 6.59
C THR A 90 2.45 -17.83 6.70
N TYR A 91 2.98 -17.81 7.93
CA TYR A 91 4.37 -17.45 8.20
C TYR A 91 5.35 -18.36 7.47
N ALA A 92 6.26 -17.75 6.70
CA ALA A 92 7.26 -18.46 5.90
C ALA A 92 8.69 -17.90 6.09
N GLY A 93 8.91 -17.05 7.10
CA GLY A 93 10.23 -16.52 7.46
C GLY A 93 10.32 -14.99 7.41
N LEU A 94 11.53 -14.47 7.15
CA LEU A 94 11.83 -13.03 7.25
C LEU A 94 10.95 -12.17 6.32
N VAL A 95 10.65 -12.65 5.12
CA VAL A 95 9.80 -11.98 4.13
C VAL A 95 8.38 -11.77 4.70
N SER A 96 7.84 -12.72 5.46
CA SER A 96 6.55 -12.58 6.16
C SER A 96 6.58 -11.46 7.21
N ILE A 97 7.68 -11.30 7.93
CA ILE A 97 7.83 -10.22 8.93
C ILE A 97 7.86 -8.86 8.23
N LEU A 98 8.61 -8.73 7.14
CA LEU A 98 8.71 -7.50 6.35
C LEU A 98 7.35 -7.10 5.75
N SER A 99 6.65 -8.03 5.11
CA SER A 99 5.32 -7.77 4.53
C SER A 99 4.30 -7.40 5.61
N CYS A 100 4.29 -8.11 6.75
CA CYS A 100 3.41 -7.78 7.87
C CYS A 100 3.69 -6.38 8.44
N SER A 101 4.96 -6.04 8.65
CA SER A 101 5.36 -4.71 9.13
C SER A 101 4.92 -3.61 8.16
N GLY A 102 5.17 -3.81 6.86
CA GLY A 102 4.72 -2.89 5.81
C GLY A 102 3.21 -2.70 5.81
N ALA A 103 2.45 -3.80 5.90
CA ALA A 103 0.99 -3.77 5.96
C ALA A 103 0.46 -3.04 7.19
N ILE A 104 1.08 -3.23 8.37
CA ILE A 104 0.70 -2.53 9.61
C ILE A 104 0.94 -1.03 9.47
N PHE A 105 2.13 -0.61 9.01
CA PHE A 105 2.44 0.81 8.84
C PHE A 105 1.50 1.49 7.85
N GLN A 106 1.26 0.89 6.68
CA GLN A 106 0.33 1.43 5.70
C GLN A 106 -1.12 1.44 6.21
N THR A 107 -1.53 0.43 6.99
CA THR A 107 -2.85 0.43 7.63
C THR A 107 -2.96 1.56 8.63
N MET A 108 -1.99 1.72 9.53
CA MET A 108 -1.99 2.84 10.48
C MET A 108 -2.04 4.19 9.77
N ALA A 109 -1.28 4.34 8.68
CA ALA A 109 -1.26 5.54 7.85
C ALA A 109 -2.64 5.87 7.28
N ALA A 110 -3.33 4.88 6.70
CA ALA A 110 -4.64 5.06 6.06
C ALA A 110 -5.74 5.58 7.02
N PHE A 111 -5.57 5.41 8.34
CA PHE A 111 -6.51 5.89 9.35
C PHE A 111 -6.04 7.17 10.08
N LYS A 112 -4.90 7.76 9.69
CA LYS A 112 -4.48 9.09 10.21
C LYS A 112 -5.16 10.21 9.44
N LYS A 113 -5.64 11.22 10.18
CA LYS A 113 -6.20 12.46 9.60
C LYS A 113 -5.14 13.50 9.24
N GLU A 114 -4.00 13.45 9.92
CA GLU A 114 -2.87 14.35 9.68
C GLU A 114 -2.10 13.91 8.43
N GLY A 115 -2.13 14.72 7.36
CA GLY A 115 -1.46 14.40 6.10
C GLY A 115 0.05 14.16 6.26
N GLU A 116 0.70 14.83 7.21
CA GLU A 116 2.12 14.66 7.48
C GLU A 116 2.45 13.24 8.00
N ARG A 117 1.85 12.86 9.14
CA ARG A 117 2.06 11.55 9.75
C ARG A 117 1.58 10.41 8.85
N LEU A 118 0.51 10.63 8.09
CA LEU A 118 0.04 9.70 7.06
C LEU A 118 1.17 9.41 6.06
N ARG A 119 1.76 10.44 5.46
CA ARG A 119 2.82 10.28 4.44
C ARG A 119 4.08 9.63 5.03
N GLN A 120 4.49 10.01 6.23
CA GLN A 120 5.65 9.39 6.92
C GLN A 120 5.43 7.88 7.13
N LEU A 121 4.27 7.48 7.64
CA LEU A 121 3.95 6.07 7.84
C LEU A 121 3.80 5.31 6.52
N MET A 122 3.24 5.94 5.47
CA MET A 122 3.21 5.35 4.11
C MET A 122 4.63 5.09 3.59
N MET A 123 5.56 6.04 3.77
CA MET A 123 6.97 5.86 3.35
C MET A 123 7.67 4.75 4.13
N VAL A 124 7.48 4.68 5.45
CA VAL A 124 8.05 3.59 6.27
C VAL A 124 7.49 2.23 5.84
N GLY A 125 6.17 2.14 5.63
CA GLY A 125 5.55 0.92 5.15
C GLY A 125 6.03 0.52 3.76
N ALA A 126 6.16 1.48 2.83
CA ALA A 126 6.70 1.25 1.49
C ALA A 126 8.16 0.76 1.52
N ALA A 127 9.00 1.30 2.42
CA ALA A 127 10.37 0.81 2.59
C ALA A 127 10.41 -0.69 2.99
N CYS A 128 9.51 -1.12 3.88
CA CYS A 128 9.36 -2.55 4.21
C CYS A 128 8.95 -3.39 3.00
N TRP A 129 8.03 -2.89 2.16
CA TRP A 129 7.59 -3.59 0.95
C TRP A 129 8.66 -3.60 -0.15
N ILE A 130 9.47 -2.55 -0.31
CA ILE A 130 10.63 -2.54 -1.21
C ILE A 130 11.59 -3.67 -0.83
N LEU A 131 11.94 -3.78 0.46
CA LEU A 131 12.80 -4.86 0.94
C LEU A 131 12.18 -6.24 0.73
N ASN A 132 10.88 -6.38 1.02
CA ASN A 132 10.14 -7.62 0.76
C ASN A 132 10.21 -8.02 -0.73
N ASN A 133 9.87 -7.10 -1.64
CA ASN A 133 9.84 -7.33 -3.08
C ASN A 133 11.22 -7.60 -3.66
N TYR A 134 12.26 -6.96 -3.10
CA TYR A 134 13.64 -7.22 -3.46
C TYR A 134 14.07 -8.65 -3.10
N LEU A 135 13.76 -9.09 -1.87
CA LEU A 135 14.07 -10.46 -1.40
C LEU A 135 13.26 -11.54 -2.13
N VAL A 136 12.06 -11.20 -2.60
CA VAL A 136 11.21 -12.06 -3.43
C VAL A 136 11.64 -12.05 -4.92
N HIS A 137 12.68 -11.28 -5.25
CA HIS A 137 13.23 -11.14 -6.60
C HIS A 137 12.21 -10.62 -7.62
N SER A 138 11.30 -9.71 -7.20
CA SER A 138 10.26 -9.14 -8.04
C SER A 138 10.59 -7.70 -8.47
N PRO A 139 11.30 -7.48 -9.60
CA PRO A 139 11.74 -6.15 -10.01
C PRO A 139 10.56 -5.21 -10.32
N ALA A 140 9.47 -5.71 -10.90
CA ALA A 140 8.30 -4.88 -11.18
C ALA A 140 7.64 -4.39 -9.89
N ALA A 141 7.54 -5.25 -8.87
CA ALA A 141 6.97 -4.87 -7.57
C ALA A 141 7.88 -3.92 -6.79
N VAL A 142 9.20 -4.06 -6.91
CA VAL A 142 10.16 -3.07 -6.39
C VAL A 142 9.94 -1.71 -7.05
N ALA A 143 9.81 -1.66 -8.38
CA ALA A 143 9.57 -0.41 -9.10
C ALA A 143 8.24 0.25 -8.68
N MET A 144 7.16 -0.54 -8.56
CA MET A 144 5.87 -0.06 -8.06
C MET A 144 5.98 0.62 -6.69
N GLU A 145 6.65 -0.03 -5.73
CA GLU A 145 6.80 0.52 -4.38
C GLU A 145 7.75 1.73 -4.33
N ILE A 146 8.79 1.78 -5.19
CA ILE A 146 9.63 2.97 -5.34
C ILE A 146 8.80 4.15 -5.86
N LEU A 147 7.96 3.93 -6.87
CA LEU A 147 7.05 4.96 -7.39
C LEU A 147 6.11 5.47 -6.29
N PHE A 148 5.55 4.55 -5.49
CA PHE A 148 4.68 4.90 -4.37
C PHE A 148 5.44 5.70 -3.27
N PHE A 149 6.65 5.27 -2.92
CA PHE A 149 7.51 5.95 -1.96
C PHE A 149 7.86 7.37 -2.43
N VAL A 150 8.34 7.51 -3.68
CA VAL A 150 8.71 8.81 -4.27
C VAL A 150 7.50 9.72 -4.37
N SER A 151 6.32 9.19 -4.73
CA SER A 151 5.08 9.97 -4.78
C SER A 151 4.69 10.52 -3.40
N ASN A 152 4.80 9.70 -2.35
CA ASN A 152 4.56 10.15 -0.98
C ASN A 152 5.60 11.18 -0.52
N LEU A 153 6.87 11.00 -0.88
CA LEU A 153 7.96 11.93 -0.56
C LEU A 153 7.79 13.28 -1.26
N ALA A 154 7.52 13.29 -2.56
CA ALA A 154 7.32 14.51 -3.33
C ALA A 154 6.14 15.33 -2.79
N ALA A 155 5.05 14.65 -2.44
CA ALA A 155 3.89 15.31 -1.91
C ALA A 155 4.04 15.70 -0.42
N TYR A 156 4.86 14.98 0.36
CA TYR A 156 5.30 15.44 1.69
C TYR A 156 6.12 16.72 1.60
N TYR A 157 7.11 16.76 0.70
CA TYR A 157 7.95 17.92 0.47
C TYR A 157 7.12 19.13 -0.01
N HIS A 158 6.21 18.92 -0.96
CA HIS A 158 5.30 19.96 -1.43
C HIS A 158 4.47 20.55 -0.29
N ASP A 159 3.81 19.70 0.50
CA ASP A 159 2.90 20.16 1.56
C ASP A 159 3.63 20.80 2.75
N TYR A 160 4.88 20.41 3.00
CA TYR A 160 5.70 20.94 4.08
C TYR A 160 6.45 22.22 3.68
N MET A 161 7.12 22.22 2.52
CA MET A 161 7.92 23.38 2.05
C MET A 161 7.05 24.55 1.56
N ARG A 162 5.84 24.30 1.04
CA ARG A 162 4.93 25.39 0.63
C ARG A 162 4.10 25.96 1.78
N LYS A 163 4.16 25.37 2.97
CA LYS A 163 3.78 26.09 4.19
C LYS A 163 4.89 27.10 4.50
N LYS A 164 4.90 28.23 3.78
CA LYS A 164 5.34 29.49 4.40
C LYS A 164 4.62 29.58 5.76
N PRO A 165 5.28 30.00 6.84
CA PRO A 165 4.52 30.38 8.03
C PRO A 165 3.44 31.35 7.54
N ARG A 166 2.18 31.12 7.92
CA ARG A 166 1.23 32.23 7.92
C ARG A 166 1.89 33.28 8.82
N GLN A 167 2.50 34.28 8.20
CA GLN A 167 2.72 35.57 8.83
C GLN A 167 1.32 36.06 9.20
N SER A 168 0.90 35.78 10.44
CA SER A 168 -0.09 36.62 11.10
C SER A 168 0.68 37.75 11.78
N TRP A 169 1.09 38.72 10.97
CA TRP A 169 1.18 40.09 11.44
C TRP A 169 -0.24 40.65 11.43
N GLU A 170 -0.66 41.27 12.55
CA GLU A 170 -1.84 42.13 12.74
C GLU A 170 -3.19 41.35 12.70
N GLN A 171 -4.06 41.37 13.72
CA GLN A 171 -4.46 42.44 14.65
C GLN A 171 -4.83 41.86 16.02
#